data_AF-A0A536XEJ1-F1
#
_entry.id   AF-A0A536XEJ1-F1
#
_cell.length_a   1.000
_cell.length_b   1.000
_cell.length_c   1.000
_cell.angle_alpha   90.00
_cell.angle_beta   90.00
_cell.angle_gamma   90.00
#
_symmetry.space_group_name_H-M   'P 1'
#
loop_
_entity.id
_entity.type
_entity.pdbx_description
1 polymer ?
#
loop_
_entity_poly.entity_id
_entity_poly.type
_entity_poly.pdbx_seq_one_letter_code
_entity_poly.pdbx_strand_id
1 'polypeptide(L)'
;GRVVAAHHKLASTERRMAAGDRSKKEDWRRYDREFHQALISACGSQVLLDTHAAIYDKYLRYLMIAAAFRGDAAVREHSELLAFALSRDWQSAQATTATHINDCVAQMISRGLAVAGTVRACGPAPESGAHRLSTLRKRRPTALHAHAKMEEVPNE
;
A
#
# COMPACT_ATOMS: atom_id res chain seq x y z
N GLY A 1 -30.16 6.65 -10.71
CA GLY A 1 -30.05 7.19 -9.34
C GLY A 1 -28.93 6.59 -8.50
N ARG A 2 -28.70 5.26 -8.55
CA ARG A 2 -27.77 4.57 -7.64
C ARG A 2 -26.33 5.11 -7.66
N VAL A 3 -25.75 5.32 -8.84
CA VAL A 3 -24.37 5.84 -9.00
C VAL A 3 -24.21 7.23 -8.37
N VAL A 4 -25.16 8.14 -8.64
CA VAL A 4 -25.18 9.51 -8.08
C VAL A 4 -25.24 9.46 -6.54
N ALA A 5 -26.15 8.66 -5.99
CA ALA A 5 -26.30 8.54 -4.54
C ALA A 5 -25.03 7.96 -3.87
N ALA A 6 -24.42 6.92 -4.47
CA ALA A 6 -23.19 6.33 -3.97
C ALA A 6 -22.02 7.33 -4.02
N HIS A 7 -21.87 8.05 -5.13
CA HIS A 7 -20.86 9.11 -5.26
C HIS A 7 -21.04 10.21 -4.22
N HIS A 8 -22.28 10.67 -3.96
CA HIS A 8 -22.51 11.70 -2.94
C HIS A 8 -22.03 11.29 -1.54
N LYS A 9 -22.28 10.03 -1.14
CA LYS A 9 -21.79 9.50 0.15
C LYS A 9 -20.26 9.43 0.20
N LEU A 10 -19.66 8.95 -0.90
CA LEU A 10 -18.21 8.85 -1.03
C LEU A 10 -17.55 10.23 -0.97
N ALA A 11 -17.96 11.16 -1.83
CA ALA A 11 -17.43 12.52 -1.90
C ALA A 11 -17.58 13.27 -0.56
N SER A 12 -18.68 13.07 0.17
CA SER A 12 -18.84 13.65 1.50
C SER A 12 -17.83 13.11 2.51
N THR A 13 -17.50 11.83 2.43
CA THR A 13 -16.54 11.19 3.34
C THR A 13 -15.11 11.57 2.97
N GLU A 14 -14.79 11.65 1.68
CA GLU A 14 -13.50 12.08 1.18
C GLU A 14 -13.17 13.53 1.57
N ARG A 15 -14.14 14.44 1.48
CA ARG A 15 -13.98 15.82 1.97
C ARG A 15 -13.57 15.89 3.44
N ARG A 16 -14.16 15.04 4.30
CA ARG A 16 -13.79 14.97 5.72
C ARG A 16 -12.38 14.42 5.91
N MET A 17 -12.03 13.38 5.16
CA MET A 17 -10.68 12.80 5.21
C MET A 17 -9.61 13.77 4.73
N ALA A 18 -9.90 14.58 3.70
CA ALA A 18 -9.03 15.65 3.22
C ALA A 18 -8.84 16.75 4.27
N ALA A 19 -9.89 17.06 5.05
CA ALA A 19 -9.82 17.96 6.21
C ALA A 19 -9.11 17.35 7.44
N GLY A 20 -8.52 16.15 7.32
CA GLY A 20 -7.75 15.49 8.38
C GLY A 20 -8.57 14.56 9.29
N ASP A 21 -9.89 14.56 9.19
CA ASP A 21 -10.74 13.62 9.96
C ASP A 21 -10.72 12.24 9.32
N ARG A 22 -9.82 11.40 9.83
CA ARG A 22 -9.66 10.00 9.44
C ARG A 22 -10.25 9.03 10.46
N SER A 23 -11.14 9.49 11.35
CA SER A 23 -11.80 8.62 12.34
C SER A 23 -12.75 7.61 11.71
N LYS A 24 -13.29 7.91 10.51
CA LYS A 24 -14.29 7.12 9.80
C LYS A 24 -13.77 6.45 8.52
N LYS A 25 -12.54 5.91 8.54
CA LYS A 25 -11.96 5.21 7.37
C LYS A 25 -12.80 4.02 6.90
N GLU A 26 -13.52 3.36 7.80
CA GLU A 26 -14.37 2.22 7.43
C GLU A 26 -15.61 2.67 6.64
N ASP A 27 -16.17 3.84 6.95
CA ASP A 27 -17.25 4.44 6.15
C ASP A 27 -16.73 4.77 4.73
N TRP A 28 -15.51 5.31 4.63
CA TRP A 28 -14.89 5.55 3.32
C TRP A 28 -14.75 4.25 2.53
N ARG A 29 -14.17 3.20 3.12
CA ARG A 29 -14.04 1.88 2.49
C ARG A 29 -15.39 1.37 1.98
N ARG A 30 -16.44 1.51 2.79
CA ARG A 30 -17.79 1.07 2.43
C ARG A 30 -18.33 1.85 1.24
N TYR A 31 -18.24 3.18 1.26
CA TYR A 31 -18.80 4.02 0.19
C TYR A 31 -17.99 3.96 -1.10
N ASP A 32 -16.68 3.74 -1.00
CA ASP A 32 -15.80 3.49 -2.14
C ASP A 32 -16.25 2.22 -2.89
N ARG A 33 -16.40 1.10 -2.16
CA ARG A 33 -16.98 -0.12 -2.72
C ARG A 33 -18.38 0.11 -3.30
N GLU A 34 -19.26 0.80 -2.58
CA GLU A 34 -20.64 1.04 -3.01
C GLU A 34 -20.66 1.78 -4.36
N PHE A 35 -19.79 2.77 -4.53
CA PHE A 35 -19.66 3.54 -5.77
C PHE A 35 -19.17 2.66 -6.94
N HIS A 36 -18.08 1.92 -6.76
CA HIS A 36 -17.55 1.05 -7.82
C HIS A 36 -18.52 -0.08 -8.20
N GLN A 37 -19.21 -0.68 -7.23
CA GLN A 37 -20.25 -1.66 -7.53
C GLN A 37 -21.43 -1.04 -8.28
N ALA A 38 -21.81 0.20 -7.95
CA ALA A 38 -22.88 0.90 -8.65
C ALA A 38 -22.53 1.17 -10.12
N LEU A 39 -21.29 1.56 -10.42
CA LEU A 39 -20.81 1.80 -11.79
C LEU A 39 -20.97 0.57 -12.69
N ILE A 40 -20.64 -0.62 -12.18
CA ILE A 40 -20.72 -1.86 -12.97
C ILE A 40 -22.09 -2.54 -12.95
N SER A 41 -23.00 -2.10 -12.07
CA SER A 41 -24.27 -2.80 -11.82
C SER A 41 -25.21 -2.94 -13.03
N ALA A 42 -24.97 -2.16 -14.08
CA ALA A 42 -25.72 -2.23 -15.33
C ALA A 42 -25.30 -3.40 -16.25
N CYS A 43 -24.24 -4.15 -15.94
CA CYS A 43 -23.77 -5.26 -16.78
C CYS A 43 -24.72 -6.47 -16.82
N GLY A 44 -25.69 -6.55 -15.91
CA GLY A 44 -26.74 -7.58 -15.89
C GLY A 44 -26.28 -8.99 -15.52
N SER A 45 -24.99 -9.23 -15.31
CA SER A 45 -24.43 -10.55 -14.98
C SER A 45 -24.12 -10.67 -13.49
N GLN A 46 -24.88 -11.49 -12.78
CA GLN A 46 -24.65 -11.73 -11.35
C GLN A 46 -23.25 -12.29 -11.07
N VAL A 47 -22.76 -13.20 -11.93
CA VAL A 47 -21.43 -13.79 -11.82
C VAL A 47 -20.34 -12.72 -11.88
N LEU A 48 -20.46 -11.74 -12.80
CA LEU A 48 -19.50 -10.65 -12.90
C LEU A 48 -19.58 -9.72 -11.67
N LEU A 49 -20.79 -9.44 -11.17
CA LEU A 49 -20.99 -8.61 -9.98
C LEU A 49 -20.38 -9.24 -8.72
N ASP A 50 -20.55 -10.54 -8.53
CA ASP A 50 -20.00 -11.28 -7.39
C ASP A 50 -18.49 -11.41 -7.48
N THR A 51 -17.98 -11.69 -8.68
CA THR A 51 -16.53 -11.75 -8.96
C THR A 51 -15.86 -10.41 -8.66
N HIS A 52 -16.44 -9.31 -9.17
CA HIS A 52 -15.96 -7.97 -8.88
C HIS A 52 -15.98 -7.68 -7.37
N ALA A 53 -17.09 -7.94 -6.68
CA ALA A 53 -17.20 -7.68 -5.25
C ALA A 53 -16.12 -8.40 -4.42
N ALA A 54 -15.82 -9.66 -4.74
CA ALA A 54 -14.80 -10.45 -4.08
C ALA A 54 -13.36 -9.93 -4.34
N ILE A 55 -13.06 -9.53 -5.57
CA ILE A 55 -11.75 -8.95 -5.93
C ILE A 55 -11.59 -7.58 -5.26
N TYR A 56 -12.61 -6.73 -5.36
CA TYR A 56 -12.60 -5.37 -4.83
C TYR A 56 -12.47 -5.38 -3.29
N ASP A 57 -13.01 -6.41 -2.61
CA ASP A 57 -12.80 -6.60 -1.17
C ASP A 57 -11.33 -6.77 -0.79
N LYS A 58 -10.62 -7.64 -1.51
CA LYS A 58 -9.19 -7.88 -1.29
C LYS A 58 -8.38 -6.63 -1.62
N TYR A 59 -8.69 -5.97 -2.73
CA TYR A 59 -8.07 -4.70 -3.13
C TYR A 59 -8.17 -3.64 -2.04
N LEU A 60 -9.38 -3.37 -1.53
CA LEU A 60 -9.58 -2.41 -0.44
C LEU A 60 -8.90 -2.83 0.86
N ARG A 61 -8.87 -4.13 1.19
CA ARG A 61 -8.14 -4.64 2.36
C ARG A 61 -6.66 -4.25 2.27
N TYR A 62 -6.02 -4.46 1.12
CA TYR A 62 -4.61 -4.15 0.91
C TYR A 62 -4.33 -2.64 0.89
N LEU A 63 -5.17 -1.84 0.25
CA LEU A 63 -5.09 -0.37 0.30
C LEU A 63 -5.08 0.17 1.73
N MET A 64 -5.89 -0.45 2.57
CA MET A 64 -6.06 -0.01 3.95
C MET A 64 -4.92 -0.44 4.85
N ILE A 65 -4.33 -1.62 4.62
CA ILE A 65 -3.06 -2.03 5.27
C ILE A 65 -1.93 -1.08 4.85
N ALA A 66 -1.85 -0.70 3.58
CA ALA A 66 -0.86 0.25 3.08
C ALA A 66 -1.12 1.71 3.48
N ALA A 67 -2.25 1.98 4.18
CA ALA A 67 -2.72 3.33 4.52
C ALA A 67 -2.74 4.30 3.31
N ALA A 68 -3.05 3.76 2.12
CA ALA A 68 -2.91 4.44 0.84
C ALA A 68 -4.20 5.20 0.44
N PHE A 69 -4.49 6.28 1.16
CA PHE A 69 -5.46 7.27 0.68
C PHE A 69 -4.73 8.25 -0.26
N ARG A 70 -5.16 8.30 -1.53
CA ARG A 70 -4.54 9.12 -2.58
C ARG A 70 -4.92 10.60 -2.54
N GLY A 71 -5.89 11.00 -1.72
CA GLY A 71 -6.29 12.40 -1.61
C GLY A 71 -6.99 12.91 -2.87
N ASP A 72 -6.75 14.17 -3.23
CA ASP A 72 -7.44 14.90 -4.29
C ASP A 72 -7.42 14.20 -5.65
N ALA A 73 -6.36 13.43 -5.94
CA ALA A 73 -6.27 12.64 -7.18
C ALA A 73 -7.41 11.62 -7.28
N ALA A 74 -7.67 10.84 -6.23
CA ALA A 74 -8.77 9.88 -6.21
C ALA A 74 -10.15 10.57 -6.21
N VAL A 75 -10.30 11.68 -5.49
CA VAL A 75 -11.55 12.47 -5.47
C VAL A 75 -11.91 12.99 -6.87
N ARG A 76 -10.92 13.49 -7.61
CA ARG A 76 -11.09 13.92 -9.00
C ARG A 76 -11.47 12.75 -9.90
N GLU A 77 -10.77 11.63 -9.80
CA GLU A 77 -11.06 10.42 -10.57
C GLU A 77 -12.49 9.90 -10.31
N HIS A 78 -12.96 9.89 -9.06
CA HIS A 78 -14.34 9.52 -8.74
C HIS A 78 -15.38 10.48 -9.35
N SER A 79 -15.06 11.78 -9.38
CA SER A 79 -15.92 12.79 -10.01
C SER A 79 -15.98 12.61 -11.54
N GLU A 80 -14.85 12.30 -12.17
CA GLU A 80 -14.76 11.98 -13.60
C GLU A 80 -15.54 10.72 -13.94
N LEU A 81 -15.40 9.65 -13.15
CA LEU A 81 -16.16 8.40 -13.33
C LEU A 81 -17.67 8.63 -13.22
N LEU A 82 -18.12 9.48 -12.30
CA LEU A 82 -19.53 9.87 -12.24
C LEU A 82 -19.95 10.59 -13.53
N ALA A 83 -19.17 11.56 -13.99
CA ALA A 83 -19.48 12.31 -15.21
C ALA A 83 -19.59 11.38 -16.43
N PHE A 84 -18.63 10.46 -16.60
CA PHE A 84 -18.64 9.48 -17.68
C PHE A 84 -19.81 8.49 -17.58
N ALA A 85 -20.17 8.06 -16.37
CA ALA A 85 -21.35 7.22 -16.17
C ALA A 85 -22.65 7.95 -16.55
N LEU A 86 -22.74 9.25 -16.27
CA LEU A 86 -23.90 10.08 -16.62
C LEU A 86 -23.99 10.35 -18.12
N SER A 87 -22.86 10.54 -18.80
CA SER A 87 -22.79 10.73 -20.26
C SER A 87 -22.82 9.42 -21.05
N ARG A 88 -22.73 8.26 -20.38
CA ARG A 88 -22.59 6.92 -20.99
C ARG A 88 -21.30 6.73 -21.81
N ASP A 89 -20.25 7.45 -21.45
CA ASP A 89 -18.91 7.30 -22.03
C ASP A 89 -18.15 6.18 -21.32
N TRP A 90 -18.39 4.93 -21.75
CA TRP A 90 -17.78 3.77 -21.11
C TRP A 90 -16.29 3.65 -21.40
N GLN A 91 -15.81 4.18 -22.52
CA GLN A 91 -14.39 4.13 -22.90
C GLN A 91 -13.55 5.01 -21.95
N SER A 92 -13.98 6.25 -21.74
CA SER A 92 -13.32 7.14 -20.78
C SER A 92 -13.43 6.60 -19.35
N ALA A 93 -14.59 6.07 -18.96
CA ALA A 93 -14.76 5.44 -17.65
C ALA A 93 -13.81 4.25 -17.45
N GLN A 94 -13.63 3.41 -18.46
CA GLN A 94 -12.71 2.28 -18.41
C GLN A 94 -11.25 2.74 -18.29
N ALA A 95 -10.84 3.73 -19.09
CA ALA A 95 -9.50 4.29 -19.05
C ALA A 95 -9.19 4.90 -17.67
N THR A 96 -10.09 5.74 -17.15
CA THR A 96 -9.95 6.34 -15.80
C THR A 96 -9.92 5.28 -14.71
N THR A 97 -10.74 4.23 -14.81
CA THR A 97 -10.73 3.12 -13.84
C THR A 97 -9.39 2.37 -13.86
N ALA A 98 -8.82 2.11 -15.04
CA ALA A 98 -7.53 1.45 -15.15
C ALA A 98 -6.41 2.29 -14.52
N THR A 99 -6.36 3.59 -14.81
CA THR A 99 -5.42 4.53 -14.18
C THR A 99 -5.61 4.56 -12.66
N HIS A 100 -6.85 4.66 -12.19
CA HIS A 100 -7.17 4.71 -10.76
C HIS A 100 -6.60 3.50 -10.01
N ILE A 101 -6.83 2.29 -10.53
CA ILE A 101 -6.33 1.05 -9.92
C ILE A 101 -4.80 0.99 -9.97
N ASN A 102 -4.19 1.29 -11.11
CA ASN A 102 -2.74 1.18 -11.29
C ASN A 102 -1.98 2.16 -10.40
N ASP A 103 -2.45 3.40 -10.27
CA ASP A 103 -1.85 4.40 -9.39
C ASP A 103 -2.00 4.03 -7.91
N CYS A 104 -3.15 3.46 -7.52
CA CYS A 104 -3.36 2.89 -6.19
C CYS A 104 -2.34 1.78 -5.91
N VAL A 105 -2.13 0.86 -6.85
CA VAL A 105 -1.14 -0.21 -6.74
C VAL A 105 0.28 0.34 -6.66
N ALA A 106 0.64 1.31 -7.50
CA ALA A 106 1.94 1.97 -7.47
C ALA A 106 2.20 2.62 -6.11
N GLN A 107 1.22 3.36 -5.56
CA GLN A 107 1.35 3.98 -4.24
C GLN A 107 1.48 2.93 -3.11
N MET A 108 0.72 1.82 -3.19
CA MET A 108 0.84 0.72 -2.23
C MET A 108 2.25 0.11 -2.25
N ILE A 109 2.81 -0.13 -3.43
CA ILE A 109 4.17 -0.69 -3.59
C ILE A 109 5.20 0.29 -3.04
N SER A 110 5.14 1.57 -3.41
CA SER A 110 6.07 2.59 -2.92
C SER A 110 6.06 2.69 -1.38
N ARG A 111 4.89 2.56 -0.75
CA ARG A 111 4.77 2.55 0.72
C ARG A 111 5.20 1.23 1.35
N GLY A 112 4.92 0.10 0.71
CA GLY A 112 5.35 -1.23 1.16
C GLY A 112 6.88 -1.36 1.15
N LEU A 113 7.55 -0.81 0.15
CA LEU A 113 9.01 -0.70 0.11
C LEU A 113 9.56 0.21 1.24
N ALA A 114 8.83 1.28 1.59
CA ALA A 114 9.20 2.13 2.72
C ALA A 114 9.05 1.45 4.09
N VAL A 115 8.05 0.57 4.25
CA VAL A 115 7.85 -0.23 5.48
C VAL A 115 8.85 -1.40 5.56
N ALA A 116 9.19 -2.04 4.43
CA ALA A 116 10.21 -3.09 4.39
C ALA A 116 11.60 -2.54 4.78
N GLY A 117 11.91 -1.30 4.40
CA GLY A 117 13.14 -0.60 4.82
C GLY A 117 13.22 -0.22 6.30
N THR A 118 12.13 -0.37 7.07
CA THR A 118 12.08 -0.10 8.52
C THR A 118 11.92 -1.37 9.37
N VAL A 119 11.94 -2.56 8.76
CA VAL A 119 12.15 -3.80 9.52
C VAL A 119 13.56 -3.74 10.09
N ARG A 120 13.69 -3.30 11.34
CA ARG A 120 14.88 -3.52 12.15
C ARG A 120 15.19 -5.00 12.04
N ALA A 121 16.31 -5.34 11.42
CA ALA A 121 16.82 -6.70 11.41
C ALA A 121 16.75 -7.20 12.86
N CYS A 122 15.96 -8.25 13.08
CA CYS A 122 15.99 -8.98 14.33
C CYS A 122 17.33 -9.71 14.34
N GLY A 123 18.40 -8.96 14.63
CA GLY A 123 19.67 -9.54 15.02
C GLY A 123 19.47 -10.21 16.38
N PRO A 124 20.12 -11.36 16.62
CA PRO A 124 20.02 -12.03 17.91
C PRO A 124 20.39 -11.05 19.02
N ALA A 125 19.58 -11.03 20.08
CA ALA A 125 19.81 -10.18 21.25
C ALA A 125 21.24 -10.40 21.80
N PRO A 126 21.94 -9.35 22.27
CA PRO A 126 23.20 -9.55 22.95
C PRO A 126 22.90 -10.24 24.29
N GLU A 127 23.44 -11.44 24.48
CA GLU A 127 23.35 -12.14 25.75
C GLU A 127 24.07 -11.32 26.84
N SER A 128 23.26 -10.71 27.71
CA SER A 128 23.75 -10.08 28.93
C SER A 128 23.97 -11.17 29.97
N GLY A 129 25.20 -11.68 30.04
CA GLY A 129 25.67 -12.62 31.06
C GLY A 129 26.81 -12.01 31.87
N ALA A 130 26.51 -11.00 32.68
CA ALA A 130 27.44 -10.52 33.69
C ALA A 130 27.49 -11.51 34.87
N HIS A 131 28.49 -12.40 34.90
CA HIS A 131 28.95 -13.04 36.12
C HIS A 131 30.46 -12.88 36.30
N ARG A 132 30.83 -12.66 37.56
CA ARG A 132 31.98 -11.93 38.08
C ARG A 132 33.15 -12.88 38.41
N LEU A 133 34.36 -12.49 37.97
CA LEU A 133 35.72 -12.73 38.50
C LEU A 133 36.06 -14.07 39.19
N SER A 134 37.12 -14.74 38.73
CA SER A 134 38.30 -15.05 39.57
C SER A 134 39.52 -15.62 38.83
N THR A 135 40.68 -15.01 39.12
CA THR A 135 42.07 -15.54 39.10
C THR A 135 42.95 -15.46 37.84
N LEU A 136 44.11 -14.85 38.08
CA LEU A 136 45.29 -14.68 37.23
C LEU A 136 45.89 -16.01 36.76
N ARG A 137 46.42 -16.03 35.53
CA ARG A 137 47.83 -16.39 35.30
C ARG A 137 48.36 -15.82 33.98
N LYS A 138 49.42 -15.02 34.09
CA LYS A 138 50.25 -14.50 33.00
C LYS A 138 50.89 -15.64 32.20
N ARG A 139 50.90 -15.52 30.86
CA ARG A 139 52.03 -15.92 29.99
C ARG A 139 51.95 -15.15 28.66
N ARG A 140 53.02 -14.39 28.36
CA ARG A 140 53.44 -13.85 27.06
C ARG A 140 54.67 -14.68 26.62
N PRO A 141 55.28 -14.44 25.45
CA PRO A 141 54.74 -14.18 24.10
C PRO A 141 55.45 -15.06 23.05
N THR A 142 55.04 -15.03 21.77
CA THR A 142 55.98 -15.11 20.64
C THR A 142 55.33 -14.58 19.37
N ALA A 143 56.09 -13.79 18.62
CA ALA A 143 55.74 -13.15 17.37
C ALA A 143 56.12 -14.01 16.17
N LEU A 144 55.45 -13.84 15.04
CA LEU A 144 56.12 -13.88 13.74
C LEU A 144 55.39 -12.99 12.71
N HIS A 145 56.20 -12.21 12.01
CA HIS A 145 55.86 -11.24 10.97
C HIS A 145 55.40 -11.92 9.67
N ALA A 146 54.63 -11.20 8.83
CA ALA A 146 55.09 -10.67 7.54
C ALA A 146 53.99 -10.60 6.44
N HIS A 147 53.79 -9.38 5.94
CA HIS A 147 53.68 -8.96 4.52
C HIS A 147 52.60 -9.50 3.55
N ALA A 148 51.74 -8.56 3.14
CA ALA A 148 51.46 -8.08 1.77
C ALA A 148 50.97 -9.05 0.66
N LYS A 149 49.79 -8.76 0.08
CA LYS A 149 49.64 -8.05 -1.20
C LYS A 149 48.16 -7.81 -1.59
N MET A 150 47.86 -6.60 -2.06
CA MET A 150 46.78 -6.29 -3.01
C MET A 150 47.27 -6.68 -4.42
N GLU A 151 46.36 -7.19 -5.26
CA GLU A 151 46.29 -7.09 -6.75
C GLU A 151 45.10 -7.98 -7.19
N GLU A 152 43.95 -7.39 -7.52
CA GLU A 152 43.46 -7.12 -8.89
C GLU A 152 43.12 -8.39 -9.71
N VAL A 153 41.83 -8.56 -9.98
CA VAL A 153 41.24 -9.55 -10.89
C VAL A 153 40.81 -8.81 -12.16
N PRO A 154 41.32 -9.17 -13.36
CA PRO A 154 40.72 -8.74 -14.60
C PRO A 154 39.68 -9.76 -15.11
N ASN A 155 38.55 -9.19 -15.47
CA ASN A 155 37.58 -9.54 -16.50
C ASN A 155 37.99 -10.66 -17.49
N GLU A 156 37.25 -11.77 -17.50
CA GLU A 156 36.44 -12.32 -18.63
C GLU A 156 35.66 -13.57 -18.19
#